data_AF-A0A9Q0LIZ2-F1
#
_entry.id   AF-A0A9Q0LIZ2-F1
#
_cell.length_a   1.000
_cell.length_b   1.000
_cell.length_c   1.000
_cell.angle_alpha   90.00
_cell.angle_beta   90.00
_cell.angle_gamma   90.00
#
_symmetry.space_group_name_H-M   'P 1'
#
loop_
_entity.id
_entity.type
_entity.pdbx_description
1 polymer ?
#
loop_
_entity_poly.entity_id
_entity_poly.type
_entity_poly.pdbx_seq_one_letter_code
_entity_poly.pdbx_strand_id
1 'polypeptide(L)'
;MIQLLVNNGADFHIQSASPFHNLCGNTSITADMIKILIQKGIDFNLQLPSPLFVLCQNPSITEEIINLIKTTKADFNLKIGDDWYIEDKSYSRGTKPIDLLKDSLKKLI
;
A
#
# COMPACT_ATOMS: atom_id res chain seq x y z
N MET A 1 1.21 18.35 -7.00
CA MET A 1 2.39 17.45 -7.04
C MET A 1 2.04 16.05 -7.58
N ILE A 2 1.04 15.34 -7.06
CA ILE A 2 0.67 13.98 -7.55
C ILE A 2 0.21 13.98 -9.01
N GLN A 3 -0.55 15.00 -9.44
CA GLN A 3 -0.95 15.13 -10.85
C GLN A 3 0.24 15.26 -11.81
N LEU A 4 1.38 15.79 -11.37
CA LEU A 4 2.58 15.94 -12.21
C LEU A 4 3.29 14.60 -12.44
N LEU A 5 3.28 13.69 -11.47
CA LEU A 5 3.87 12.35 -11.61
C LEU A 5 3.01 11.45 -12.51
N VAL A 6 1.69 11.59 -12.42
CA VAL A 6 0.73 10.79 -13.18
C VAL A 6 0.63 11.22 -14.65
N ASN A 7 0.87 12.50 -14.97
CA ASN A 7 0.77 13.01 -16.34
C ASN A 7 2.03 12.81 -17.20
N ASN A 8 3.18 12.45 -16.62
CA ASN A 8 4.45 12.32 -17.35
C ASN A 8 4.77 10.90 -17.85
N GLY A 9 3.78 10.00 -17.90
CA GLY A 9 3.99 8.65 -18.47
C GLY A 9 5.05 7.84 -17.72
N ALA A 10 5.09 7.98 -16.39
CA ALA A 10 5.98 7.18 -15.55
C ALA A 10 5.77 5.70 -15.86
N ASP A 11 6.82 5.00 -16.29
CA ASP A 11 6.76 3.58 -16.59
C ASP A 11 6.46 2.80 -15.29
N PHE A 12 5.23 2.29 -15.20
CA PHE A 12 4.66 1.75 -13.96
C PHE A 12 5.13 0.33 -13.63
N HIS A 13 6.04 -0.25 -14.45
CA HIS A 13 6.44 -1.65 -14.36
C HIS A 13 7.79 -1.94 -13.66
N ILE A 14 8.54 -0.92 -13.21
CA ILE A 14 9.92 -1.12 -12.74
C ILE A 14 10.06 -1.11 -11.20
N GLN A 15 10.59 -2.23 -10.71
CA GLN A 15 11.22 -2.58 -9.43
C GLN A 15 11.06 -1.64 -8.22
N SER A 16 10.42 -2.17 -7.16
CA SER A 16 10.59 -1.90 -5.71
C SER A 16 10.50 -0.46 -5.18
N ALA A 17 10.39 0.54 -6.05
CA ALA A 17 10.31 1.96 -5.73
C ALA A 17 9.34 2.67 -6.68
N SER A 18 8.24 1.99 -7.02
CA SER A 18 7.21 2.63 -7.83
C SER A 18 6.67 3.86 -7.08
N PRO A 19 6.29 4.94 -7.79
CA PRO A 19 5.68 6.13 -7.18
C PRO A 19 4.52 5.80 -6.23
N PHE A 20 3.87 4.65 -6.41
CA PHE A 20 2.80 4.14 -5.56
C PHE A 20 3.29 3.68 -4.19
N HIS A 21 4.42 2.99 -4.08
CA HIS A 21 5.00 2.62 -2.78
C HIS A 21 5.35 3.88 -1.98
N ASN A 22 5.95 4.87 -2.63
CA ASN A 22 6.25 6.16 -2.01
C ASN A 22 4.98 6.88 -1.55
N LEU A 23 3.90 6.83 -2.33
CA LEU A 23 2.62 7.41 -1.93
C LEU A 23 2.02 6.66 -0.73
N CYS A 24 1.94 5.32 -0.82
CA CYS A 24 1.41 4.45 0.21
C CYS A 24 2.17 4.57 1.54
N GLY A 25 3.48 4.83 1.52
CA GLY A 25 4.29 5.07 2.71
C GLY A 25 4.32 6.53 3.19
N ASN A 26 3.69 7.47 2.47
CA ASN A 26 3.71 8.88 2.82
C ASN A 26 2.69 9.21 3.91
N THR A 27 3.11 9.80 5.03
CA THR A 27 2.22 10.17 6.15
C THR A 27 1.23 11.30 5.82
N SER A 28 1.39 11.97 4.67
CA SER A 28 0.43 12.94 4.13
C SER A 28 -0.56 12.31 3.15
N ILE A 29 -0.68 10.97 3.12
CA ILE A 29 -1.64 10.28 2.27
C ILE A 29 -3.08 10.64 2.66
N THR A 30 -3.92 10.85 1.65
CA THR A 30 -5.35 11.15 1.85
C THR A 30 -6.22 10.19 1.04
N ALA A 31 -7.51 10.12 1.41
CA ALA A 31 -8.52 9.35 0.70
C ALA A 31 -8.62 9.74 -0.78
N ASP A 32 -8.47 11.03 -1.12
CA ASP A 32 -8.52 11.49 -2.51
C ASP A 32 -7.31 11.04 -3.33
N MET A 33 -6.13 10.95 -2.72
CA MET A 33 -4.96 10.35 -3.37
C MET A 33 -5.22 8.87 -3.70
N ILE A 34 -5.83 8.13 -2.77
CA ILE A 34 -6.22 6.73 -2.98
C ILE A 34 -7.28 6.60 -4.08
N LYS A 35 -8.29 7.47 -4.12
CA LYS A 35 -9.30 7.47 -5.19
C LYS A 35 -8.65 7.65 -6.57
N ILE A 36 -7.66 8.55 -6.69
CA ILE A 36 -6.90 8.74 -7.94
C ILE A 36 -6.15 7.45 -8.32
N LEU A 37 -5.51 6.78 -7.37
CA LEU A 37 -4.84 5.49 -7.65
C LEU A 37 -5.81 4.43 -8.15
N ILE A 38 -6.98 4.32 -7.51
CA ILE A 38 -8.04 3.38 -7.93
C ILE A 38 -8.52 3.70 -9.35
N GLN A 39 -8.79 4.98 -9.66
CA GLN A 39 -9.20 5.41 -11.01
C GLN A 39 -8.15 5.12 -12.08
N LYS A 40 -6.86 5.13 -11.72
CA LYS A 40 -5.76 4.79 -12.62
C LYS A 40 -5.56 3.28 -12.80
N GLY A 41 -6.34 2.45 -12.11
CA GLY A 41 -6.30 1.00 -12.25
C GLY A 41 -5.09 0.36 -11.58
N ILE A 42 -4.57 0.97 -10.51
CA ILE A 42 -3.44 0.41 -9.77
C ILE A 42 -3.84 -0.91 -9.11
N ASP A 43 -3.03 -1.93 -9.33
CA ASP A 43 -3.13 -3.20 -8.64
C ASP A 43 -2.40 -3.10 -7.29
N PHE A 44 -3.18 -3.13 -6.20
CA PHE A 44 -2.66 -3.07 -4.84
C PHE A 44 -1.96 -4.36 -4.39
N ASN A 45 -2.04 -5.42 -5.19
CA ASN A 45 -1.32 -6.67 -5.00
C ASN A 45 0.00 -6.71 -5.79
N LEU A 46 0.31 -5.68 -6.57
CA LEU A 46 1.45 -5.66 -7.46
C LEU A 46 2.77 -5.68 -6.69
N GLN A 47 3.58 -6.72 -6.92
CA GLN A 47 4.91 -6.91 -6.34
C GLN A 47 4.90 -6.99 -4.79
N LEU A 48 5.98 -7.49 -4.21
CA LEU A 48 6.15 -7.58 -2.76
C LEU A 48 7.39 -6.78 -2.33
N PRO A 49 7.34 -6.02 -1.21
CA PRO A 49 6.14 -5.73 -0.41
C PRO A 49 5.12 -4.95 -1.24
N SER A 50 3.84 -5.31 -1.18
CA SER A 50 2.82 -4.72 -2.07
C SER A 50 2.44 -3.30 -1.66
N PRO A 51 1.88 -2.48 -2.57
CA PRO A 51 1.33 -1.17 -2.22
C PRO A 51 0.34 -1.25 -1.06
N LEU A 52 -0.50 -2.30 -1.02
CA LEU A 52 -1.39 -2.56 0.11
C LEU A 52 -0.60 -2.75 1.41
N PHE A 53 0.46 -3.55 1.36
CA PHE A 53 1.26 -3.86 2.53
C PHE A 53 1.95 -2.62 3.10
N VAL A 54 2.52 -1.77 2.24
CA VAL A 54 3.12 -0.49 2.66
C VAL A 54 2.06 0.46 3.22
N LEU A 55 0.89 0.53 2.58
CA LEU A 55 -0.22 1.38 3.02
C LEU A 55 -0.71 0.98 4.42
N CYS A 56 -0.87 -0.30 4.70
CA CYS A 56 -1.35 -0.79 6.00
C CYS A 56 -0.40 -0.49 7.17
N GLN A 57 0.87 -0.25 6.91
CA GLN A 57 1.84 0.19 7.92
C GLN A 57 1.91 1.70 8.11
N ASN A 58 1.32 2.45 7.19
CA ASN A 58 1.35 3.89 7.27
C ASN A 58 0.56 4.34 8.49
N PRO A 59 1.16 5.10 9.44
CA PRO A 59 0.47 5.55 10.63
C PRO A 59 -0.71 6.50 10.31
N SER A 60 -0.73 7.08 9.12
CA SER A 60 -1.80 7.96 8.66
C SER A 60 -2.95 7.22 7.96
N ILE A 61 -2.96 5.89 7.96
CA ILE A 61 -4.07 5.13 7.41
C ILE A 61 -5.34 5.34 8.24
N THR A 62 -6.44 5.64 7.56
CA THR A 62 -7.76 5.86 8.18
C THR A 62 -8.77 4.81 7.73
N GLU A 63 -9.87 4.69 8.46
CA GLU A 63 -10.99 3.82 8.05
C GLU A 63 -11.54 4.15 6.66
N GLU A 64 -11.56 5.44 6.28
CA GLU A 64 -11.99 5.87 4.95
C GLU A 64 -11.08 5.27 3.86
N ILE A 65 -9.76 5.37 4.05
CA ILE A 65 -8.77 4.80 3.13
C ILE A 65 -8.97 3.28 3.03
N ILE A 66 -9.13 2.58 4.16
CA ILE A 66 -9.35 1.13 4.18
C ILE A 66 -10.63 0.77 3.43
N ASN A 67 -11.71 1.52 3.63
CA ASN A 67 -12.99 1.27 2.96
C ASN A 67 -12.88 1.50 1.45
N LEU A 68 -12.13 2.50 1.00
CA LEU A 68 -11.84 2.69 -0.43
C LEU A 68 -11.10 1.50 -1.02
N ILE A 69 -10.03 1.02 -0.36
CA ILE A 69 -9.26 -0.12 -0.86
C ILE A 69 -10.11 -1.40 -0.89
N LYS A 70 -11.04 -1.60 0.05
CA LYS A 70 -11.98 -2.74 0.03
C LYS A 70 -12.91 -2.75 -1.19
N THR A 71 -13.10 -1.62 -1.87
CA THR A 71 -13.85 -1.56 -3.14
C THR A 71 -13.07 -2.12 -4.33
N THR A 72 -11.76 -2.34 -4.16
CA THR A 72 -10.85 -2.88 -5.17
C THR A 72 -10.70 -4.40 -5.04
N LYS A 73 -9.93 -5.02 -5.94
CA LYS A 73 -9.58 -6.45 -5.88
C LYS A 73 -8.36 -6.75 -5.00
N ALA A 74 -8.00 -5.84 -4.09
CA ALA A 74 -6.86 -5.99 -3.21
C ALA A 74 -7.05 -7.19 -2.26
N ASP A 75 -6.05 -8.04 -2.13
CA ASP A 75 -6.06 -9.21 -1.25
C ASP A 75 -5.35 -8.91 0.05
N PHE A 76 -6.14 -8.66 1.10
CA PHE A 76 -5.64 -8.40 2.46
C PHE A 76 -5.01 -9.63 3.13
N ASN A 77 -5.16 -10.82 2.53
CA ASN A 77 -4.55 -12.06 3.01
C ASN A 77 -3.30 -12.45 2.23
N LEU A 78 -2.87 -11.63 1.27
CA LEU A 78 -1.64 -11.86 0.52
C LEU A 78 -0.47 -11.92 1.49
N LYS A 79 0.22 -13.07 1.51
CA LYS A 79 1.35 -13.32 2.40
C LYS A 79 2.63 -12.88 1.73
N ILE A 80 3.53 -12.27 2.50
CA ILE A 80 4.90 -12.14 2.01
C ILE A 80 5.61 -13.49 2.11
N GLY A 81 6.18 -13.94 0.98
CA GLY A 81 6.85 -15.24 0.83
C GLY A 81 8.23 -15.29 1.51
N ASP A 82 9.06 -16.25 1.11
CA ASP A 82 10.44 -16.39 1.63
C ASP A 82 11.49 -15.75 0.73
N ASP A 83 11.17 -15.63 -0.56
CA ASP A 83 12.12 -15.20 -1.59
C ASP A 83 12.39 -13.69 -1.60
N TRP A 84 11.60 -12.93 -0.85
CA TRP A 84 11.85 -11.50 -0.69
C TRP A 84 12.90 -11.30 0.40
N TYR A 85 14.03 -10.75 0.00
CA TYR A 85 15.15 -10.45 0.88
C TYR A 85 14.74 -9.30 1.81
N ILE A 86 14.44 -9.64 3.05
CA ILE A 86 14.18 -8.65 4.10
C ILE A 86 15.49 -8.35 4.79
N GLU A 87 16.15 -7.25 4.44
CA GLU A 87 17.18 -6.67 5.32
C GLU A 87 16.56 -6.06 6.59
N ASP A 88 15.26 -5.76 6.54
CA ASP A 88 14.51 -5.16 7.65
C ASP A 88 13.76 -6.22 8.49
N LYS A 89 14.30 -6.57 9.66
CA LYS A 89 13.72 -7.55 10.60
C LYS A 89 12.32 -7.19 11.14
N SER A 90 11.73 -6.09 10.72
CA SER A 90 10.37 -5.67 11.05
C SER A 90 9.28 -6.61 10.52
N TYR A 91 9.59 -7.49 9.56
CA TYR A 91 8.58 -8.32 8.92
C TYR A 91 8.75 -9.81 9.23
N SER A 92 7.76 -10.36 9.92
CA SER A 92 7.68 -11.80 10.14
C SER A 92 7.22 -12.52 8.86
N ARG A 93 7.80 -13.69 8.58
CA ARG A 93 7.37 -14.56 7.48
C ARG A 93 5.86 -14.79 7.56
N GLY A 94 5.16 -14.61 6.43
CA GLY A 94 3.73 -14.83 6.36
C GLY A 94 2.86 -13.71 6.95
N THR A 95 3.44 -12.55 7.29
CA THR A 95 2.67 -11.34 7.64
C THR A 95 1.74 -11.00 6.48
N LYS A 96 0.49 -10.66 6.81
CA LYS A 96 -0.54 -10.25 5.85
C LYS A 96 -0.93 -8.79 6.11
N PRO A 97 -1.37 -8.04 5.09
CA PRO A 97 -1.89 -6.69 5.28
C PRO A 97 -3.00 -6.59 6.34
N ILE A 98 -3.89 -7.60 6.43
CA ILE A 98 -4.96 -7.61 7.42
C ILE A 98 -4.45 -7.64 8.87
N ASP A 99 -3.29 -8.23 9.12
CA ASP A 99 -2.72 -8.31 10.46
C ASP A 99 -2.16 -6.95 10.88
N LEU A 100 -1.55 -6.22 9.94
CA LEU A 100 -1.10 -4.85 10.14
C LEU A 100 -2.25 -3.87 10.39
N LEU A 101 -3.39 -4.05 9.70
CA LEU A 101 -4.59 -3.25 9.95
C LEU A 101 -5.13 -3.42 11.36
N LYS A 102 -5.12 -4.64 11.91
CA LYS A 102 -5.55 -4.87 13.30
C LYS A 102 -4.68 -4.09 14.28
N ASP A 103 -3.38 -4.04 14.03
CA ASP A 103 -2.45 -3.32 14.90
C ASP A 103 -2.53 -1.80 14.72
N SER A 104 -2.78 -1.32 13.50
CA SER A 104 -3.00 0.11 13.20
C SER A 104 -4.35 0.61 13.73
N LEU A 105 -5.41 -0.20 13.68
CA LEU A 105 -6.75 0.16 14.18
C LEU A 105 -6.89 0.02 15.71
N LYS A 106 -6.13 -0.87 16.35
CA LYS A 106 -6.04 -0.95 17.82
C LYS A 106 -5.45 0.31 18.47
N LYS A 107 -4.75 1.17 17.72
CA LYS A 107 -4.20 2.44 18.24
C LYS A 107 -5.24 3.58 18.31
N LEU A 108 -6.49 3.32 17.90
CA LEU A 108 -7.59 4.28 17.92
C LEU A 108 -8.67 3.95 18.97
N ILE A 109 -8.43 2.95 19.84
CA ILE A 109 -9.29 2.57 20.98
C ILE A 109 -8.51 2.58 22.28
#